data_AF-A0A2V9KMI7-F1
#
_entry.id   AF-A0A2V9KMI7-F1
#
_cell.length_a   1.000
_cell.length_b   1.000
_cell.length_c   1.000
_cell.angle_alpha   90.00
_cell.angle_beta   90.00
_cell.angle_gamma   90.00
#
_symmetry.space_group_name_H-M   'P 1'
#
loop_
_entity.id
_entity.type
_entity.pdbx_description
1 polymer ?
#
loop_
_entity_poly.entity_id
_entity_poly.type
_entity_poly.pdbx_seq_one_letter_code
_entity_poly.pdbx_strand_id
1 'polypeptide(L)'
;MRLSRRSLVWAGVTLLVVTIAVTGWLFRGSSRQPQVVPEVIVPLTSDPGFEVSPSFSPDGNQVAFSWNGEKQDNYDIYVKLIGSPTPLRLTTNPADDRSPAFSPDGRSIGFVRVSNFQRVFQDPAIQGVEPEQHGTLIIIPAIGGPERIVADNMPS
;
A
#
# COMPACT_ATOMS: atom_id res chain seq x y z
N MET A 1 -6.30 -81.19 4.76
CA MET A 1 -5.85 -80.23 5.79
C MET A 1 -7.08 -79.59 6.43
N ARG A 2 -7.44 -79.94 7.67
CA ARG A 2 -8.59 -79.33 8.38
C ARG A 2 -8.09 -78.08 9.11
N LEU A 3 -8.50 -76.90 8.64
CA LEU A 3 -8.22 -75.63 9.32
C LEU A 3 -8.85 -75.65 10.72
N SER A 4 -8.06 -75.33 11.75
CA SER A 4 -8.56 -75.30 13.13
C SER A 4 -9.52 -74.14 13.32
N ARG A 5 -10.54 -74.29 14.16
CA ARG A 5 -11.49 -73.21 14.50
C ARG A 5 -10.78 -71.90 14.89
N ARG A 6 -9.58 -72.00 15.47
CA ARG A 6 -8.73 -70.86 15.87
C ARG A 6 -8.15 -70.12 14.67
N SER A 7 -7.77 -70.78 13.58
CA SER A 7 -7.23 -70.10 12.39
C SER A 7 -8.30 -69.32 11.61
N LEU A 8 -9.57 -69.75 11.69
CA LEU A 8 -10.71 -69.00 11.15
C LEU A 8 -11.01 -67.73 11.95
N VAL A 9 -10.93 -67.79 13.29
CA VAL A 9 -11.11 -66.60 14.15
C VAL A 9 -10.01 -65.57 13.89
N TRP A 10 -8.75 -66.01 13.84
CA TRP A 10 -7.63 -65.11 13.56
C TRP A 10 -7.73 -64.48 12.17
N ALA A 11 -8.12 -65.23 11.14
CA ALA A 11 -8.34 -64.69 9.79
C ALA A 11 -9.46 -63.62 9.76
N GLY A 12 -10.53 -63.80 10.53
CA GLY A 12 -11.61 -62.82 10.65
C GLY A 12 -11.14 -61.52 11.33
N VAL A 13 -10.31 -61.62 12.37
CA VAL A 13 -9.75 -60.45 13.07
C VAL A 13 -8.83 -59.65 12.14
N THR A 14 -7.97 -60.31 11.35
CA THR A 14 -7.09 -59.61 10.40
C THR A 14 -7.90 -58.86 9.36
N LEU A 15 -8.97 -59.47 8.83
CA LEU A 15 -9.84 -58.83 7.84
C LEU A 15 -10.52 -57.57 8.40
N LEU A 16 -10.93 -57.62 9.67
CA LEU A 16 -11.56 -56.48 10.36
C LEU A 16 -10.56 -55.33 10.57
N VAL A 17 -9.34 -55.65 10.99
CA VAL A 17 -8.30 -54.63 11.20
C VAL A 17 -7.92 -53.97 9.87
N VAL A 18 -7.78 -54.75 8.79
CA VAL A 18 -7.50 -54.22 7.45
C VAL A 18 -8.64 -53.34 6.96
N THR A 19 -9.90 -53.75 7.14
CA THR A 19 -11.04 -52.92 6.74
C THR A 19 -11.09 -51.62 7.53
N ILE A 20 -10.88 -51.64 8.85
CA ILE A 20 -10.81 -50.41 9.67
C ILE A 20 -9.66 -49.51 9.22
N ALA A 21 -8.48 -50.08 8.94
CA ALA A 21 -7.32 -49.32 8.48
C ALA A 21 -7.55 -48.68 7.09
N VAL A 22 -8.12 -49.42 6.15
CA VAL A 22 -8.47 -48.92 4.81
C VAL A 22 -9.53 -47.84 4.92
N THR A 23 -10.56 -48.06 5.72
CA THR A 23 -11.65 -47.09 5.94
C THR A 23 -11.09 -45.82 6.57
N GLY A 24 -10.28 -45.95 7.61
CA GLY A 24 -9.58 -44.83 8.25
C GLY A 24 -8.68 -44.07 7.28
N TRP A 25 -7.93 -44.77 6.41
CA TRP A 25 -7.06 -44.14 5.42
C TRP A 25 -7.86 -43.40 4.33
N LEU A 26 -8.95 -43.98 3.84
CA LEU A 26 -9.86 -43.35 2.89
C LEU A 26 -10.49 -42.07 3.45
N PHE A 27 -10.82 -42.04 4.76
CA PHE A 27 -11.36 -40.85 5.43
C PHE A 27 -10.31 -39.85 5.90
N ARG A 28 -9.01 -40.22 5.92
CA ARG A 28 -7.90 -39.35 6.31
C ARG A 28 -7.38 -38.48 5.16
N GLY A 29 -7.75 -38.80 3.92
CA GLY A 29 -7.21 -38.22 2.68
C GLY A 29 -7.81 -36.89 2.23
N SER A 30 -8.80 -36.32 2.92
CA SER A 30 -9.26 -34.96 2.61
C SER A 30 -8.35 -33.94 3.26
N SER A 31 -7.15 -33.77 2.69
CA SER A 31 -6.36 -32.56 2.85
C SER A 31 -7.29 -31.39 2.53
N ARG A 32 -7.67 -30.61 3.56
CA ARG A 32 -8.26 -29.29 3.33
C ARG A 32 -7.21 -28.51 2.56
N GLN A 33 -7.32 -28.47 1.24
CA GLN A 33 -6.58 -27.49 0.46
C GLN A 33 -6.93 -26.13 1.08
N PRO A 34 -5.94 -25.30 1.46
CA PRO A 34 -6.21 -23.93 1.83
C PRO A 34 -7.06 -23.34 0.71
N GLN A 35 -8.26 -22.84 1.03
CA GLN A 35 -9.06 -22.11 0.06
C GLN A 35 -8.19 -20.96 -0.42
N VAL A 36 -7.72 -21.04 -1.67
CA VAL A 36 -7.13 -19.89 -2.36
C VAL A 36 -8.31 -18.96 -2.63
N VAL A 37 -8.63 -18.11 -1.66
CA VAL A 37 -9.52 -16.98 -1.90
C VAL A 37 -8.83 -16.17 -3.00
N PRO A 38 -9.46 -15.97 -4.17
CA PRO A 38 -8.85 -15.17 -5.22
C PRO A 38 -8.47 -13.82 -4.62
N GLU A 39 -7.19 -13.46 -4.73
CA GLU A 39 -6.75 -12.12 -4.35
C GLU A 39 -7.38 -11.15 -5.35
N VAL A 40 -8.47 -10.50 -4.93
CA VAL A 40 -9.12 -9.48 -5.74
C VAL A 40 -8.29 -8.21 -5.58
N ILE A 41 -7.48 -7.91 -6.59
CA ILE A 41 -6.71 -6.66 -6.65
C ILE A 41 -7.70 -5.53 -6.97
N VAL A 42 -7.97 -4.68 -5.99
CA VAL A 42 -8.83 -3.51 -6.14
C VAL A 42 -7.95 -2.27 -6.15
N PRO A 43 -8.14 -1.32 -7.08
CA PRO A 43 -7.45 -0.05 -7.02
C PRO A 43 -7.79 0.67 -5.70
N LEU A 44 -6.76 1.18 -5.02
CA LEU A 44 -6.96 2.00 -3.82
C LEU A 44 -7.56 3.37 -4.17
N THR A 45 -7.18 3.89 -5.33
CA THR A 45 -7.66 5.15 -5.89
C THR A 45 -7.73 5.06 -7.41
N SER A 46 -8.61 5.87 -8.00
CA SER A 46 -8.93 5.87 -9.43
C SER A 46 -9.38 7.25 -9.90
N ASP A 47 -8.96 8.30 -9.20
CA ASP A 47 -9.35 9.66 -9.49
C ASP A 47 -8.62 10.17 -10.76
N PRO A 48 -9.23 11.08 -11.56
CA PRO A 48 -8.57 11.61 -12.75
C PRO A 48 -7.26 12.33 -12.43
N GLY A 49 -6.28 12.20 -13.32
CA GLY A 49 -4.95 12.79 -13.17
C GLY A 49 -3.88 11.74 -12.83
N PHE A 50 -2.76 12.21 -12.30
CA PHE A 50 -1.62 11.39 -11.94
C PHE A 50 -1.46 11.34 -10.43
N GLU A 51 -1.58 10.14 -9.89
CA GLU A 51 -1.36 9.81 -8.47
C GLU A 51 -0.04 9.07 -8.36
N VAL A 52 0.93 9.66 -7.65
CA VAL A 52 2.32 9.19 -7.64
C VAL A 52 2.91 9.20 -6.24
N SER A 53 4.02 8.48 -6.09
CA SER A 53 4.81 8.41 -4.85
C SER A 53 4.00 8.03 -3.60
N PRO A 54 3.27 6.90 -3.60
CA PRO A 54 2.50 6.49 -2.44
C PRO A 54 3.41 6.09 -1.27
N SER A 55 2.98 6.41 -0.04
CA SER A 55 3.57 5.96 1.21
C SER A 55 2.46 5.51 2.15
N PHE A 56 2.54 4.28 2.67
CA PHE A 56 1.63 3.81 3.71
C PHE A 56 1.98 4.44 5.06
N SER A 57 0.96 4.66 5.90
CA SER A 57 1.15 4.96 7.31
C SER A 57 1.71 3.74 8.05
N PRO A 58 2.42 3.92 9.19
CA PRO A 58 2.99 2.81 9.95
C PRO A 58 1.97 1.76 10.43
N ASP A 59 0.74 2.18 10.67
CA ASP A 59 -0.38 1.30 11.04
C ASP A 59 -1.08 0.64 9.83
N GLY A 60 -0.67 1.00 8.61
CA GLY A 60 -1.21 0.47 7.37
C GLY A 60 -2.62 0.95 7.00
N ASN A 61 -3.22 1.87 7.76
CA ASN A 61 -4.61 2.28 7.52
C ASN A 61 -4.76 3.44 6.54
N GLN A 62 -3.68 4.15 6.23
CA GLN A 62 -3.69 5.34 5.39
C GLN A 62 -2.60 5.27 4.34
N VAL A 63 -2.82 5.97 3.23
CA VAL A 63 -1.81 6.21 2.19
C VAL A 63 -1.70 7.70 1.93
N ALA A 64 -0.48 8.23 2.05
CA ALA A 64 -0.12 9.55 1.57
C ALA A 64 0.39 9.43 0.13
N PHE A 65 0.03 10.37 -0.73
CA PHE A 65 0.44 10.36 -2.13
C PHE A 65 0.42 11.77 -2.69
N SER A 66 1.13 11.98 -3.79
CA SER A 66 1.07 13.22 -4.55
C SER A 66 0.04 13.08 -5.66
N TRP A 67 -0.84 14.05 -5.81
CA TRP A 67 -1.84 14.06 -6.86
C TRP A 67 -1.91 15.43 -7.51
N ASN A 68 -1.97 15.46 -8.84
CA ASN A 68 -2.08 16.71 -9.59
C ASN A 68 -3.53 17.21 -9.82
N GLY A 69 -4.50 16.56 -9.16
CA GLY A 69 -5.91 16.89 -9.24
C GLY A 69 -6.56 16.57 -10.59
N GLU A 70 -7.89 16.68 -10.63
CA GLU A 70 -8.68 16.45 -11.84
C GLU A 70 -8.31 17.39 -13.00
N LYS A 71 -7.86 18.60 -12.66
CA LYS A 71 -7.42 19.63 -13.63
C LYS A 71 -5.97 19.47 -14.07
N GLN A 72 -5.22 18.57 -13.43
CA GLN A 72 -3.83 18.27 -13.76
C GLN A 72 -2.90 19.49 -13.70
N ASP A 73 -3.12 20.39 -12.74
CA ASP A 73 -2.50 21.72 -12.70
C ASP A 73 -1.37 21.86 -11.68
N ASN A 74 -1.43 21.16 -10.54
CA ASN A 74 -0.41 21.25 -9.49
C ASN A 74 -0.37 19.99 -8.63
N TYR A 75 0.82 19.47 -8.32
CA TYR A 75 0.95 18.36 -7.38
C TYR A 75 0.85 18.84 -5.93
N ASP A 76 -0.10 18.29 -5.19
CA ASP A 76 -0.23 18.49 -3.76
C ASP A 76 -0.17 17.16 -3.01
N ILE A 77 0.07 17.21 -1.70
CA ILE A 77 0.04 16.01 -0.85
C ILE A 77 -1.39 15.73 -0.41
N TYR A 78 -1.81 14.50 -0.60
CA TYR A 78 -3.10 13.97 -0.15
C TYR A 78 -2.89 12.77 0.77
N VAL A 79 -3.85 12.53 1.65
CA VAL A 79 -3.94 11.34 2.50
C VAL A 79 -5.30 10.67 2.32
N LYS A 80 -5.31 9.37 2.06
CA LYS A 80 -6.52 8.56 1.93
C LYS A 80 -6.54 7.47 2.99
N LEU A 81 -7.66 7.36 3.72
CA LEU A 81 -7.94 6.19 4.55
C LEU A 81 -8.31 5.02 3.63
N ILE A 82 -7.75 3.84 3.88
CA ILE A 82 -8.08 2.63 3.10
C ILE A 82 -9.57 2.32 3.24
N GLY A 83 -10.25 2.14 2.10
CA GLY A 83 -11.69 1.90 2.03
C GLY A 83 -12.56 3.17 2.09
N SER A 84 -11.98 4.34 2.36
CA SER A 84 -12.68 5.63 2.21
C SER A 84 -12.76 6.01 0.73
N PRO A 85 -13.88 6.58 0.25
CA PRO A 85 -13.98 7.04 -1.13
C PRO A 85 -13.08 8.25 -1.40
N THR A 86 -12.95 9.17 -0.45
CA THR A 86 -12.39 10.51 -0.70
C THR A 86 -11.07 10.74 0.04
N PRO A 87 -10.01 11.21 -0.63
CA PRO A 87 -8.77 11.64 0.01
C PRO A 87 -8.89 13.04 0.63
N LEU A 88 -8.13 13.28 1.69
CA LEU A 88 -7.93 14.59 2.31
C LEU A 88 -6.72 15.29 1.66
N ARG A 89 -6.91 16.49 1.15
CA ARG A 89 -5.80 17.35 0.68
C ARG A 89 -5.10 18.00 1.87
N LEU A 90 -3.78 17.86 1.97
CA LEU A 90 -2.98 18.43 3.05
C LEU A 90 -2.26 19.73 2.67
N THR A 91 -1.87 19.91 1.40
CA THR A 91 -1.14 21.09 0.94
C THR A 91 -1.88 21.83 -0.18
N THR A 92 -1.59 23.11 -0.35
CA THR A 92 -2.20 23.97 -1.39
C THR A 92 -1.20 24.97 -1.98
N ASN A 93 0.09 24.61 -1.97
CA ASN A 93 1.14 25.52 -2.39
C ASN A 93 1.15 25.63 -3.94
N PRO A 94 1.49 26.79 -4.52
CA PRO A 94 1.63 26.93 -5.97
C PRO A 94 2.83 26.18 -6.58
N ALA A 95 3.75 25.66 -5.77
CA ALA A 95 4.83 24.77 -6.16
C ALA A 95 4.43 23.30 -5.98
N ASP A 96 5.12 22.40 -6.68
CA ASP A 96 4.82 20.97 -6.64
C ASP A 96 5.28 20.34 -5.33
N ASP A 97 4.38 19.69 -4.62
CA ASP A 97 4.69 18.90 -3.43
C ASP A 97 4.74 17.40 -3.77
N ARG A 98 5.90 16.79 -3.52
CA ARG A 98 6.23 15.44 -3.98
C ARG A 98 6.82 14.54 -2.90
N SER A 99 6.72 13.24 -3.16
CA SER A 99 7.40 12.18 -2.39
C SER A 99 7.08 12.22 -0.89
N PRO A 100 5.79 12.13 -0.49
CA PRO A 100 5.42 12.09 0.91
C PRO A 100 5.95 10.83 1.59
N ALA A 101 6.34 10.96 2.86
CA ALA A 101 6.72 9.86 3.72
C ALA A 101 6.15 10.08 5.13
N PHE A 102 5.46 9.08 5.67
CA PHE A 102 5.03 9.13 7.07
C PHE A 102 6.23 9.03 8.02
N SER A 103 6.16 9.80 9.09
CA SER A 103 6.99 9.60 10.28
C SER A 103 6.71 8.22 10.91
N PRO A 104 7.68 7.60 11.62
CA PRO A 104 7.50 6.29 12.23
C PRO A 104 6.36 6.22 13.27
N ASP A 105 6.02 7.34 13.91
CA ASP A 105 4.89 7.43 14.85
C ASP A 105 3.55 7.77 14.17
N GLY A 106 3.56 7.97 12.84
CA GLY A 106 2.38 8.27 12.02
C GLY A 106 1.81 9.68 12.22
N ARG A 107 2.43 10.55 13.02
CA ARG A 107 1.84 11.86 13.39
C ARG A 107 2.11 12.95 12.37
N SER A 108 3.14 12.78 11.56
CA SER A 108 3.57 13.78 10.59
C SER A 108 3.98 13.12 9.27
N ILE A 109 3.97 13.92 8.21
CA ILE A 109 4.40 13.54 6.87
C ILE A 109 5.50 14.51 6.45
N GLY A 110 6.65 13.97 6.05
CA GLY A 110 7.70 14.71 5.37
C GLY A 110 7.49 14.67 3.86
N PHE A 111 7.81 15.74 3.14
CA PHE A 111 7.73 15.81 1.68
C PHE A 111 8.73 16.82 1.12
N VAL A 112 8.98 16.76 -0.18
CA VAL A 112 9.83 17.73 -0.89
C VAL A 112 8.94 18.66 -1.69
N ARG A 113 9.10 19.96 -1.48
CA ARG A 113 8.51 20.99 -2.32
C ARG A 113 9.52 21.39 -3.39
N VAL A 114 9.12 21.35 -4.66
CA VAL A 114 9.96 21.72 -5.79
C VAL A 114 9.29 22.83 -6.57
N SER A 115 10.02 23.91 -6.84
CA SER A 115 9.52 24.99 -7.69
C SER A 115 9.12 24.44 -9.07
N ASN A 116 7.90 24.77 -9.51
CA ASN A 116 7.39 24.24 -10.77
C ASN A 116 8.08 24.95 -11.96
N PHE A 117 8.95 24.23 -12.68
CA PHE A 117 9.69 24.74 -13.84
C PHE A 117 8.80 25.33 -14.92
N GLN A 118 7.61 24.77 -15.15
CA GLN A 118 6.71 25.28 -16.19
C GLN A 118 6.21 26.70 -15.89
N ARG A 119 6.10 27.09 -14.62
CA ARG A 119 5.72 28.45 -14.22
C ARG A 119 6.88 29.43 -14.29
N VAL A 120 8.11 28.99 -14.03
CA VAL A 120 9.28 29.88 -14.14
C VAL A 120 9.47 30.36 -15.58
N PHE A 121 9.20 29.50 -16.57
CA PHE A 121 9.26 29.89 -17.99
C PHE A 121 8.09 30.78 -18.45
N GLN A 122 7.04 30.97 -17.63
CA GLN A 122 5.95 31.91 -17.92
C GLN A 122 6.20 33.32 -17.36
N ASP A 123 7.19 33.50 -16.49
CA ASP A 123 7.58 34.81 -15.99
C ASP A 123 8.51 35.52 -17.00
N PRO A 124 8.06 36.60 -17.67
CA PRO A 124 8.87 37.32 -18.64
C PRO A 124 10.12 37.98 -18.03
N ALA A 125 10.19 38.15 -16.70
CA ALA A 125 11.38 38.69 -16.03
C ALA A 125 12.54 37.68 -15.90
N ILE A 126 12.28 36.38 -16.07
CA ILE A 126 13.24 35.28 -15.87
C ILE A 126 13.59 34.59 -17.22
N GLN A 127 13.14 35.18 -18.33
CA GLN A 127 13.38 34.67 -19.68
C GLN A 127 14.88 34.63 -19.99
N GLY A 128 15.47 33.43 -20.08
CA GLY A 128 16.90 33.22 -20.36
C GLY A 128 17.77 32.91 -19.14
N VAL A 129 17.20 32.85 -17.93
CA VAL A 129 17.85 32.27 -16.75
C VAL A 129 17.38 30.82 -16.65
N GLU A 130 18.31 29.86 -16.67
CA GLU A 130 17.97 28.47 -16.37
C GLU A 130 17.42 28.41 -14.94
N PRO A 131 16.14 28.01 -14.73
CA PRO A 131 15.59 27.96 -13.39
C PRO A 131 16.39 26.95 -12.57
N GLU A 132 17.09 27.39 -11.55
CA GLU A 132 17.66 26.46 -10.59
C GLU A 132 16.53 25.67 -9.94
N GLN A 133 16.64 24.33 -9.98
CA GLN A 133 15.68 23.49 -9.30
C GLN A 133 15.91 23.59 -7.80
N HIS A 134 15.00 24.26 -7.09
CA HIS A 134 15.08 24.38 -5.64
C HIS A 134 14.11 23.40 -4.98
N GLY A 135 14.68 22.53 -4.15
CA GLY A 135 13.93 21.57 -3.34
C GLY A 135 13.99 21.97 -1.87
N THR A 136 12.83 22.11 -1.23
CA THR A 136 12.72 22.36 0.21
C THR A 136 12.13 21.13 0.89
N LEU A 137 12.77 20.65 1.96
CA LEU A 137 12.24 19.56 2.78
C LEU A 137 11.28 20.15 3.84
N ILE A 138 10.04 19.67 3.83
CA ILE A 138 8.96 20.18 4.67
C ILE A 138 8.34 19.03 5.46
N ILE A 139 7.84 19.33 6.66
CA ILE A 139 7.00 18.44 7.46
C ILE A 139 5.65 19.10 7.71
N ILE A 140 4.58 18.32 7.61
CA ILE A 140 3.20 18.69 7.96
C ILE A 140 2.60 17.63 8.90
N PRO A 141 1.70 17.98 9.85
CA PRO A 141 0.95 16.98 10.59
C PRO A 141 0.11 16.11 9.65
N ALA A 142 0.00 14.81 9.93
CA ALA A 142 -0.69 13.84 9.06
C ALA A 142 -2.20 14.12 8.94
N ILE A 143 -2.77 14.86 9.89
CA ILE A 143 -4.17 15.30 9.92
C ILE A 143 -4.37 16.69 9.28
N GLY A 144 -3.32 17.27 8.68
CA GLY A 144 -3.28 18.65 8.22
C GLY A 144 -2.91 19.64 9.32
N GLY A 145 -2.68 20.89 8.92
CA GLY A 145 -2.25 21.97 9.82
C GLY A 145 -1.06 22.74 9.27
N PRO A 146 -0.31 23.45 10.13
CA PRO A 146 0.79 24.28 9.68
C PRO A 146 1.97 23.44 9.16
N GLU A 147 2.55 23.89 8.05
CA GLU A 147 3.78 23.35 7.49
C GLU A 147 5.02 23.87 8.24
N ARG A 148 6.06 23.05 8.33
CA ARG A 148 7.35 23.41 8.90
C ARG A 148 8.48 23.04 7.95
N ILE A 149 9.29 24.03 7.56
CA ILE A 149 10.52 23.81 6.79
C ILE A 149 11.57 23.16 7.69
N VAL A 150 12.19 22.09 7.19
CA VAL A 150 13.24 21.33 7.88
C VAL A 150 14.61 21.66 7.31
N ALA A 151 14.70 21.73 5.99
CA ALA A 151 15.91 22.08 5.27
C ALA A 151 15.53 22.76 3.96
N ASP A 152 16.37 23.69 3.53
CA ASP A 152 16.22 24.39 2.27
C ASP A 152 17.58 24.50 1.59
N ASN A 153 17.59 24.41 0.26
CA ASN A 153 18.80 24.49 -0.55
C ASN A 153 18.95 25.86 -1.23
N MET A 154 18.33 26.92 -0.69
CA MET A 154 18.56 28.30 -1.12
C MET A 154 20.04 28.71 -0.91
N PRO A 155 20.72 29.29 -1.91
CA PRO A 155 21.98 29.99 -1.66
C PRO A 155 21.72 31.23 -0.77
N SER A 156 22.61 31.44 0.21
CA SER A 156 22.60 32.56 1.15
C SER A 156 22.88 33.92 0.50
#